data_AF-A0A2V5ZMT4-F1
#
_entry.id   AF-A0A2V5ZMT4-F1
#
_cell.length_a   1.000
_cell.length_b   1.000
_cell.length_c   1.000
_cell.angle_alpha   90.00
_cell.angle_beta   90.00
_cell.angle_gamma   90.00
#
_symmetry.space_group_name_H-M   'P 1'
#
loop_
_entity.id
_entity.type
_entity.pdbx_description
1 polymer ?
#
loop_
_entity_poly.entity_id
_entity_poly.type
_entity_poly.pdbx_seq_one_letter_code
_entity_poly.pdbx_strand_id
1 'polypeptide(L)'
;MTGNTTINPPAAGTPQNPSYYLVSSFATNGNLIVNAFSNNGSTQETYVAVHVTGDIGADTGQGASITTANHVHLEIYFDGNFGAKAENIVNNSGFAGNLQIYAISPTDPTVQQVINLNSGGGSTAGFAAVFYAPSANFTINGGPDIVGAIVCKNFYANGNVHWHYDRDLDKSGDAVDYRVVSYVEDVR
;
A
#
# COMPACT_ATOMS: atom_id res chain seq x y z
N MET A 1 -11.84 -12.13 -8.83
CA MET A 1 -12.56 -10.90 -9.23
C MET A 1 -11.60 -10.10 -10.11
N THR A 2 -11.95 -9.83 -11.37
CA THR A 2 -11.09 -9.13 -12.35
C THR A 2 -11.67 -7.76 -12.74
N GLY A 3 -12.21 -7.03 -11.75
CA GLY A 3 -12.83 -5.72 -11.95
C GLY A 3 -12.91 -4.91 -10.67
N ASN A 4 -13.67 -3.82 -10.71
CA ASN A 4 -13.94 -2.95 -9.58
C ASN A 4 -14.47 -3.74 -8.36
N THR A 5 -13.78 -3.60 -7.23
CA THR A 5 -14.05 -4.36 -6.00
C THR A 5 -14.42 -3.39 -4.89
N THR A 6 -15.67 -3.44 -4.44
CA THR A 6 -16.13 -2.72 -3.25
C THR A 6 -16.33 -3.71 -2.11
N ILE A 7 -15.64 -3.49 -1.01
CA ILE A 7 -15.74 -4.27 0.22
C ILE A 7 -16.59 -3.49 1.21
N ASN A 8 -17.69 -4.12 1.66
CA ASN A 8 -18.53 -3.67 2.76
C ASN A 8 -18.46 -4.74 3.85
N PRO A 9 -17.58 -4.57 4.87
CA PRO A 9 -17.42 -5.58 5.91
C PRO A 9 -18.74 -5.86 6.64
N PRO A 10 -19.09 -7.13 6.89
CA PRO A 10 -20.33 -7.48 7.59
C PRO A 10 -20.27 -7.16 9.09
N ALA A 11 -19.08 -6.90 9.62
CA ALA A 11 -18.80 -6.50 10.99
C ALA A 11 -17.51 -5.66 11.04
N ALA A 12 -17.30 -4.98 12.17
CA ALA A 12 -16.10 -4.18 12.43
C ALA A 12 -14.80 -5.01 12.39
N GLY A 13 -14.81 -6.23 12.93
CA GLY A 13 -13.58 -6.99 13.16
C GLY A 13 -12.71 -6.38 14.27
N THR A 14 -11.49 -6.86 14.42
CA THR A 14 -10.48 -6.35 15.36
C THR A 14 -9.09 -6.44 14.72
N PRO A 15 -8.05 -5.79 15.28
CA PRO A 15 -6.68 -5.92 14.74
C PRO A 15 -6.20 -7.38 14.69
N GLN A 16 -6.61 -8.23 15.65
CA GLN A 16 -6.20 -9.64 15.71
C GLN A 16 -7.10 -10.57 14.88
N ASN A 17 -8.29 -10.11 14.50
CA ASN A 17 -9.26 -10.88 13.73
C ASN A 17 -10.01 -9.96 12.75
N PRO A 18 -9.31 -9.48 11.71
CA PRO A 18 -9.91 -8.64 10.68
C PRO A 18 -10.89 -9.43 9.82
N SER A 19 -11.77 -8.73 9.11
CA SER A 19 -12.55 -9.35 8.04
C SER A 19 -11.64 -9.69 6.86
N TYR A 20 -11.50 -10.97 6.54
CA TYR A 20 -10.57 -11.45 5.51
C TYR A 20 -11.25 -11.61 4.15
N TYR A 21 -10.57 -11.16 3.10
CA TYR A 21 -11.03 -11.26 1.71
C TYR A 21 -9.91 -11.82 0.83
N LEU A 22 -10.30 -12.69 -0.11
CA LEU A 22 -9.42 -13.20 -1.16
C LEU A 22 -9.84 -12.62 -2.50
N VAL A 23 -8.89 -11.95 -3.17
CA VAL A 23 -9.06 -11.31 -4.47
C VAL A 23 -8.01 -11.87 -5.42
N SER A 24 -8.36 -12.08 -6.69
CA SER A 24 -7.43 -12.67 -7.65
C SER A 24 -6.43 -11.66 -8.22
N SER A 25 -6.89 -10.44 -8.49
CA SER A 25 -6.10 -9.32 -8.98
C SER A 25 -6.93 -8.04 -8.92
N PHE A 26 -6.28 -6.88 -8.96
CA PHE A 26 -6.95 -5.65 -9.40
C PHE A 26 -6.66 -5.49 -10.88
N ALA A 27 -7.70 -5.48 -11.73
CA ALA A 27 -7.51 -5.28 -13.15
C ALA A 27 -6.67 -4.01 -13.42
N THR A 28 -6.01 -3.93 -14.57
CA THR A 28 -5.51 -2.65 -15.07
C THR A 28 -6.71 -1.69 -15.18
N ASN A 29 -6.77 -0.65 -14.34
CA ASN A 29 -7.92 0.25 -14.12
C ASN A 29 -9.03 -0.25 -13.17
N GLY A 30 -8.79 -1.32 -12.42
CA GLY A 30 -9.67 -1.78 -11.34
C GLY A 30 -9.49 -0.95 -10.07
N ASN A 31 -10.60 -0.68 -9.38
CA ASN A 31 -10.57 -0.05 -8.07
C ASN A 31 -10.77 -1.07 -6.93
N LEU A 32 -10.15 -0.80 -5.79
CA LEU A 32 -10.52 -1.34 -4.49
C LEU A 32 -11.10 -0.19 -3.67
N ILE A 33 -12.34 -0.34 -3.22
CA ILE A 33 -12.96 0.58 -2.27
C ILE A 33 -13.32 -0.22 -1.02
N VAL A 34 -12.82 0.19 0.13
CA VAL A 34 -13.16 -0.43 1.43
C VAL A 34 -13.92 0.59 2.27
N ASN A 35 -15.17 0.27 2.57
CA ASN A 35 -16.02 1.09 3.43
C ASN A 35 -15.92 0.63 4.89
N ALA A 36 -16.09 1.56 5.83
CA ALA A 36 -16.23 1.23 7.23
C ALA A 36 -17.59 0.54 7.50
N PHE A 37 -17.60 -0.38 8.45
CA PHE A 37 -18.81 -0.99 8.97
C PHE A 37 -19.57 0.02 9.84
N SER A 38 -20.89 0.06 9.68
CA SER A 38 -21.79 0.87 10.50
C SER A 38 -22.73 -0.03 11.30
N ASN A 39 -22.75 0.15 12.62
CA ASN A 39 -23.68 -0.54 13.50
C ASN A 39 -24.77 0.44 13.95
N ASN A 40 -26.03 0.17 13.62
CA ASN A 40 -27.17 1.04 13.94
C ASN A 40 -26.95 2.53 13.59
N GLY A 41 -26.33 2.79 12.43
CA GLY A 41 -26.06 4.15 11.95
C GLY A 41 -24.81 4.83 12.53
N SER A 42 -24.05 4.15 13.40
CA SER A 42 -22.77 4.63 13.92
C SER A 42 -21.61 3.91 13.25
N THR A 43 -20.71 4.66 12.59
CA THR A 43 -19.49 4.14 11.97
C THR A 43 -18.56 3.58 13.05
N GLN A 44 -18.00 2.40 12.81
CA GLN A 44 -17.07 1.71 13.72
C GLN A 44 -15.67 1.67 13.14
N GLU A 45 -14.65 1.59 14.00
CA GLU A 45 -13.31 1.15 13.59
C GLU A 45 -13.41 -0.24 12.97
N THR A 46 -12.97 -0.36 11.73
CA THR A 46 -13.21 -1.51 10.86
C THR A 46 -11.89 -2.06 10.36
N TYR A 47 -11.60 -3.31 10.68
CA TYR A 47 -10.35 -4.00 10.38
C TYR A 47 -10.57 -4.99 9.24
N VAL A 48 -9.81 -4.81 8.17
CA VAL A 48 -9.95 -5.58 6.93
C VAL A 48 -8.58 -6.06 6.47
N ALA A 49 -8.49 -7.34 6.12
CA ALA A 49 -7.32 -7.91 5.47
C ALA A 49 -7.73 -8.42 4.09
N VAL A 50 -7.00 -8.02 3.05
CA VAL A 50 -7.23 -8.46 1.68
C VAL A 50 -5.98 -9.18 1.19
N HIS A 51 -6.12 -10.43 0.78
CA HIS A 51 -5.07 -11.14 0.05
C HIS A 51 -5.37 -11.12 -1.45
N VAL A 52 -4.40 -10.65 -2.22
CA VAL A 52 -4.45 -10.54 -3.67
C VAL A 52 -3.49 -11.56 -4.27
N THR A 53 -4.01 -12.62 -4.88
CA THR A 53 -3.20 -13.75 -5.36
C THR A 53 -2.47 -13.48 -6.69
N GLY A 54 -2.44 -12.24 -7.14
CA GLY A 54 -1.91 -11.84 -8.45
C GLY A 54 -1.56 -10.37 -8.45
N ASP A 55 -1.45 -9.79 -9.65
CA ASP A 55 -1.00 -8.42 -9.80
C ASP A 55 -2.04 -7.41 -9.29
N ILE A 56 -1.53 -6.33 -8.69
CA ILE A 56 -2.26 -5.12 -8.37
C ILE A 56 -1.96 -4.10 -9.46
N GLY A 57 -2.90 -3.90 -10.40
CA GLY A 57 -2.70 -2.97 -11.51
C GLY A 57 -1.66 -3.45 -12.52
N ALA A 58 -1.27 -2.56 -13.45
CA ALA A 58 -0.22 -2.88 -14.42
C ALA A 58 1.13 -2.40 -13.89
N ASP A 59 2.18 -3.19 -14.14
CA ASP A 59 3.57 -2.93 -13.76
C ASP A 59 4.23 -1.78 -14.56
N THR A 60 3.54 -0.66 -14.67
CA THR A 60 3.95 0.55 -15.38
C THR A 60 3.75 1.80 -14.52
N GLY A 61 3.39 1.61 -13.23
CA GLY A 61 2.98 2.69 -12.33
C GLY A 61 1.66 3.35 -12.74
N GLN A 62 0.75 2.56 -13.31
CA GLN A 62 -0.57 2.99 -13.75
C GLN A 62 -1.63 1.99 -13.31
N GLY A 63 -2.85 2.47 -13.13
CA GLY A 63 -4.05 1.64 -13.29
C GLY A 63 -4.75 1.19 -12.01
N ALA A 64 -4.08 0.75 -10.95
CA ALA A 64 -4.82 0.42 -9.73
C ALA A 64 -5.26 1.69 -8.99
N SER A 65 -6.44 1.63 -8.37
CA SER A 65 -6.86 2.58 -7.33
C SER A 65 -7.25 1.84 -6.07
N ILE A 66 -6.82 2.35 -4.93
CA ILE A 66 -7.15 1.84 -3.60
C ILE A 66 -7.74 3.01 -2.84
N THR A 67 -8.94 2.86 -2.29
CA THR A 67 -9.60 3.88 -1.48
C THR A 67 -10.09 3.27 -0.19
N THR A 68 -9.62 3.80 0.93
CA THR A 68 -10.12 3.43 2.26
C THR A 68 -10.92 4.60 2.84
N ALA A 69 -12.11 4.30 3.38
CA ALA A 69 -12.90 5.26 4.13
C ALA A 69 -12.24 5.60 5.48
N ASN A 70 -12.70 6.68 6.12
CA ASN A 70 -12.38 6.93 7.54
C ASN A 70 -12.82 5.73 8.39
N HIS A 71 -12.12 5.48 9.49
CA HIS A 71 -12.34 4.34 10.39
C HIS A 71 -12.04 2.96 9.78
N VAL A 72 -11.31 2.89 8.66
CA VAL A 72 -10.85 1.62 8.08
C VAL A 72 -9.36 1.44 8.36
N HIS A 73 -9.01 0.28 8.91
CA HIS A 73 -7.66 -0.26 9.04
C HIS A 73 -7.52 -1.38 8.01
N LEU A 74 -6.85 -1.09 6.90
CA LEU A 74 -6.69 -2.01 5.79
C LEU A 74 -5.27 -2.56 5.70
N GLU A 75 -5.17 -3.88 5.71
CA GLU A 75 -3.98 -4.63 5.34
C GLU A 75 -4.18 -5.28 3.97
N ILE A 76 -3.26 -5.04 3.04
CA ILE A 76 -3.27 -5.68 1.71
C ILE A 76 -2.05 -6.57 1.60
N TYR A 77 -2.25 -7.86 1.43
CA TYR A 77 -1.21 -8.84 1.11
C TYR A 77 -1.27 -9.14 -0.39
N PHE A 78 -0.14 -9.11 -1.10
CA PHE A 78 -0.16 -9.39 -2.54
C PHE A 78 1.00 -10.28 -3.00
N ASP A 79 0.68 -11.20 -3.92
CA ASP A 79 1.63 -12.21 -4.44
C ASP A 79 2.32 -11.76 -5.74
N GLY A 80 1.62 -10.96 -6.55
CA GLY A 80 2.09 -10.49 -7.86
C GLY A 80 2.87 -9.19 -7.81
N ASN A 81 2.90 -8.46 -8.93
CA ASN A 81 3.47 -7.13 -9.01
C ASN A 81 2.48 -6.06 -8.55
N PHE A 82 3.00 -4.88 -8.21
CA PHE A 82 2.18 -3.73 -7.81
C PHE A 82 2.43 -2.54 -8.73
N GLY A 83 1.35 -1.95 -9.24
CA GLY A 83 1.37 -0.84 -10.16
C GLY A 83 0.22 0.13 -9.93
N ALA A 84 0.53 1.34 -9.50
CA ALA A 84 -0.47 2.38 -9.28
C ALA A 84 0.09 3.78 -9.50
N LYS A 85 -0.80 4.76 -9.58
CA LYS A 85 -0.41 6.14 -9.34
C LYS A 85 -0.53 6.45 -7.85
N ALA A 86 0.35 7.29 -7.31
CA ALA A 86 0.29 7.76 -5.94
C ALA A 86 -1.06 8.46 -5.67
N GLU A 87 -1.54 9.31 -6.60
CA GLU A 87 -2.87 9.95 -6.50
C GLU A 87 -4.04 8.96 -6.39
N ASN A 88 -3.86 7.71 -6.81
CA ASN A 88 -4.90 6.70 -6.79
C ASN A 88 -4.93 5.89 -5.48
N ILE A 89 -3.95 6.09 -4.58
CA ILE A 89 -3.89 5.45 -3.26
C ILE A 89 -4.44 6.45 -2.23
N VAL A 90 -5.73 6.34 -1.98
CA VAL A 90 -6.50 7.27 -1.15
C VAL A 90 -6.76 6.65 0.21
N ASN A 91 -6.01 7.09 1.22
CA ASN A 91 -6.27 6.77 2.62
C ASN A 91 -6.95 7.95 3.30
N ASN A 92 -8.29 7.93 3.40
CA ASN A 92 -9.04 9.08 3.91
C ASN A 92 -8.75 9.39 5.39
N SER A 93 -8.27 8.40 6.16
CA SER A 93 -7.89 8.63 7.55
C SER A 93 -6.64 9.51 7.70
N GLY A 94 -5.78 9.55 6.67
CA GLY A 94 -4.50 10.28 6.70
C GLY A 94 -3.41 9.65 7.56
N PHE A 95 -3.68 8.54 8.26
CA PHE A 95 -2.69 7.85 9.09
C PHE A 95 -2.10 6.66 8.34
N ALA A 96 -0.77 6.62 8.17
CA ALA A 96 -0.11 5.55 7.41
C ALA A 96 -0.37 4.17 8.04
N GLY A 97 -0.52 4.09 9.37
CA GLY A 97 -0.85 2.86 10.08
C GLY A 97 -2.20 2.23 9.71
N ASN A 98 -3.13 3.01 9.12
CA ASN A 98 -4.45 2.53 8.71
C ASN A 98 -4.46 1.95 7.29
N LEU A 99 -3.38 2.10 6.51
CA LEU A 99 -3.22 1.48 5.20
C LEU A 99 -1.83 0.85 5.10
N GLN A 100 -1.77 -0.47 5.24
CA GLN A 100 -0.52 -1.23 5.23
C GLN A 100 -0.55 -2.24 4.07
N ILE A 101 0.51 -2.23 3.27
CA ILE A 101 0.61 -3.01 2.03
C ILE A 101 1.84 -3.92 2.14
N TYR A 102 1.60 -5.23 2.12
CA TYR A 102 2.57 -6.28 2.35
C TYR A 102 2.77 -7.10 1.07
N ALA A 103 4.00 -7.16 0.59
CA ALA A 103 4.34 -8.06 -0.49
C ALA A 103 4.70 -9.44 0.08
N ILE A 104 4.09 -10.48 -0.48
CA ILE A 104 4.44 -11.87 -0.18
C ILE A 104 5.57 -12.26 -1.14
N SER A 105 6.72 -12.63 -0.58
CA SER A 105 7.89 -13.05 -1.36
C SER A 105 7.53 -14.21 -2.30
N PRO A 106 7.88 -14.13 -3.60
CA PRO A 106 7.75 -15.26 -4.51
C PRO A 106 8.48 -16.50 -3.98
N THR A 107 7.87 -17.67 -4.13
CA THR A 107 8.50 -18.95 -3.74
C THR A 107 9.61 -19.37 -4.71
N ASP A 108 9.53 -18.94 -5.97
CA ASP A 108 10.59 -19.09 -6.96
C ASP A 108 11.61 -17.95 -6.80
N PRO A 109 12.86 -18.24 -6.40
CA PRO A 109 13.88 -17.22 -6.16
C PRO A 109 14.34 -16.50 -7.44
N THR A 110 13.95 -16.97 -8.62
CA THR A 110 14.26 -16.33 -9.90
C THR A 110 13.25 -15.24 -10.29
N VAL A 111 12.08 -15.22 -9.64
CA VAL A 111 11.04 -14.22 -9.87
C VAL A 111 11.35 -12.97 -9.06
N GLN A 112 11.58 -11.85 -9.75
CA GLN A 112 11.73 -10.54 -9.13
C GLN A 112 10.40 -9.81 -9.14
N GLN A 113 9.76 -9.74 -7.96
CA GLN A 113 8.58 -8.91 -7.75
C GLN A 113 8.94 -7.43 -7.84
N VAL A 114 8.04 -6.63 -8.39
CA VAL A 114 8.24 -5.20 -8.55
C VAL A 114 7.04 -4.40 -8.05
N ILE A 115 7.34 -3.21 -7.52
CA ILE A 115 6.38 -2.19 -7.13
C ILE A 115 6.74 -0.93 -7.89
N ASN A 116 5.92 -0.56 -8.86
CA ASN A 116 6.13 0.60 -9.69
C ASN A 116 5.02 1.63 -9.40
N LEU A 117 5.42 2.82 -8.97
CA LEU A 117 4.53 3.96 -8.72
C LEU A 117 4.90 5.15 -9.60
N ASN A 118 3.90 5.91 -10.03
CA ASN A 118 4.09 7.26 -10.59
C ASN A 118 3.25 8.25 -9.78
N SER A 119 3.64 9.53 -9.70
CA SER A 119 2.85 10.52 -8.97
C SER A 119 1.41 10.62 -9.46
N GLY A 120 1.22 10.71 -10.78
CA GLY A 120 -0.03 11.14 -11.39
C GLY A 120 0.00 12.62 -11.79
N GLY A 121 -1.17 13.25 -11.90
CA GLY A 121 -1.35 14.58 -12.52
C GLY A 121 -1.19 15.79 -11.59
N GLY A 122 -1.11 15.62 -10.27
CA GLY A 122 -1.06 16.74 -9.30
C GLY A 122 0.23 16.81 -8.46
N SER A 123 0.65 18.01 -8.03
CA SER A 123 1.83 18.21 -7.15
C SER A 123 1.57 17.92 -5.67
N THR A 124 0.33 17.58 -5.32
CA THR A 124 -0.09 17.06 -4.00
C THR A 124 -0.50 15.59 -4.10
N ALA A 125 -0.20 14.94 -5.23
CA ALA A 125 -0.55 13.55 -5.48
C ALA A 125 0.33 12.65 -4.61
N GLY A 126 -0.12 12.40 -3.40
CA GLY A 126 0.59 11.67 -2.37
C GLY A 126 -0.26 10.60 -1.75
N PHE A 127 0.32 9.84 -0.84
CA PHE A 127 -0.43 8.88 -0.02
C PHE A 127 0.15 8.80 1.38
N ALA A 128 -0.70 8.41 2.33
CA ALA A 128 -0.31 7.99 3.66
C ALA A 128 -0.46 6.48 3.77
N ALA A 129 0.64 5.72 3.70
CA ALA A 129 0.62 4.26 3.73
C ALA A 129 1.97 3.66 4.13
N VAL A 130 1.95 2.41 4.55
CA VAL A 130 3.14 1.57 4.73
C VAL A 130 3.26 0.59 3.58
N PHE A 131 4.46 0.45 3.01
CA PHE A 131 4.81 -0.67 2.15
C PHE A 131 5.86 -1.54 2.83
N TYR A 132 5.57 -2.82 3.01
CA TYR A 132 6.51 -3.81 3.51
C TYR A 132 6.70 -4.91 2.46
N ALA A 133 7.77 -4.82 1.70
CA ALA A 133 8.04 -5.64 0.52
C ALA A 133 9.54 -6.00 0.39
N PRO A 134 10.14 -6.67 1.39
CA PRO A 134 11.59 -6.86 1.50
C PRO A 134 12.23 -7.63 0.33
N SER A 135 11.45 -8.34 -0.49
CA SER A 135 11.89 -9.04 -1.71
C SER A 135 11.75 -8.21 -2.99
N ALA A 136 10.95 -7.15 -2.99
CA ALA A 136 10.56 -6.43 -4.20
C ALA A 136 11.49 -5.25 -4.52
N ASN A 137 11.64 -4.96 -5.82
CA ASN A 137 12.23 -3.69 -6.26
C ASN A 137 11.13 -2.62 -6.28
N PHE A 138 11.37 -1.51 -5.61
CA PHE A 138 10.43 -0.41 -5.49
C PHE A 138 10.91 0.79 -6.31
N THR A 139 10.09 1.24 -7.25
CA THR A 139 10.33 2.44 -8.05
C THR A 139 9.22 3.45 -7.85
N ILE A 140 9.57 4.72 -7.67
CA ILE A 140 8.62 5.82 -7.72
C ILE A 140 9.12 7.00 -8.55
N ASN A 141 8.27 7.48 -9.46
CA ASN A 141 8.59 8.61 -10.33
C ASN A 141 7.64 9.81 -10.12
N GLY A 142 8.10 10.99 -10.49
CA GLY A 142 7.31 12.22 -10.53
C GLY A 142 7.54 13.11 -9.32
N GLY A 143 6.49 13.72 -8.77
CA GLY A 143 6.59 14.53 -7.55
C GLY A 143 5.51 14.25 -6.52
N PRO A 144 5.37 12.99 -6.04
CA PRO A 144 4.42 12.67 -4.99
C PRO A 144 4.92 13.11 -3.60
N ASP A 145 3.97 13.35 -2.70
CA ASP A 145 4.23 13.65 -1.29
C ASP A 145 3.80 12.46 -0.41
N ILE A 146 4.77 11.71 0.12
CA ILE A 146 4.51 10.44 0.80
C ILE A 146 4.66 10.61 2.31
N VAL A 147 3.68 10.09 3.06
CA VAL A 147 3.76 9.93 4.51
C VAL A 147 3.75 8.44 4.86
N GLY A 148 4.76 7.97 5.59
CA GLY A 148 4.82 6.59 6.07
C GLY A 148 6.19 5.95 5.97
N ALA A 149 6.22 4.64 5.73
CA ALA A 149 7.43 3.84 5.70
C ALA A 149 7.41 2.85 4.55
N ILE A 150 8.57 2.59 3.95
CA ILE A 150 8.73 1.59 2.89
C ILE A 150 9.94 0.73 3.21
N VAL A 151 9.74 -0.57 3.28
CA VAL A 151 10.78 -1.58 3.38
C VAL A 151 10.79 -2.35 2.07
N CYS A 152 11.92 -2.35 1.36
CA CYS A 152 12.05 -3.04 0.08
C CYS A 152 13.47 -3.56 -0.15
N LYS A 153 13.66 -4.37 -1.20
CA LYS A 153 14.98 -4.90 -1.57
C LYS A 153 15.86 -3.82 -2.18
N ASN A 154 15.35 -3.14 -3.19
CA ASN A 154 16.00 -2.03 -3.87
C ASN A 154 15.00 -0.90 -3.99
N PHE A 155 15.41 0.32 -3.65
CA PHE A 155 14.59 1.51 -3.78
C PHE A 155 15.16 2.42 -4.87
N TYR A 156 14.31 2.90 -5.77
CA TYR A 156 14.64 3.89 -6.78
C TYR A 156 13.58 4.99 -6.80
N ALA A 157 14.01 6.24 -6.75
CA ALA A 157 13.14 7.41 -6.86
C ALA A 157 13.67 8.36 -7.93
N ASN A 158 12.77 8.91 -8.75
CA ASN A 158 13.12 9.89 -9.78
C ASN A 158 12.12 11.05 -9.83
N GLY A 159 12.63 12.28 -9.89
CA GLY A 159 11.84 13.52 -9.85
C GLY A 159 11.82 14.16 -8.46
N ASN A 160 10.80 14.98 -8.20
CA ASN A 160 10.64 15.75 -6.95
C ASN A 160 9.86 14.95 -5.90
N VAL A 161 10.29 13.73 -5.61
CA VAL A 161 9.62 12.86 -4.62
C VAL A 161 9.89 13.39 -3.22
N HIS A 162 8.83 13.67 -2.46
CA HIS A 162 8.92 14.08 -1.06
C HIS A 162 8.52 12.92 -0.15
N TRP A 163 9.19 12.84 1.01
CA TRP A 163 8.97 11.78 1.96
C TRP A 163 8.99 12.29 3.40
N HIS A 164 7.99 11.86 4.15
CA HIS A 164 7.82 12.13 5.56
C HIS A 164 7.61 10.81 6.31
N TYR A 165 8.51 10.48 7.24
CA TYR A 165 8.29 9.34 8.12
C TYR A 165 7.14 9.64 9.08
N ASP A 166 6.19 8.71 9.20
CA ASP A 166 5.13 8.77 10.19
C ASP A 166 5.60 8.17 11.51
N ARG A 167 5.86 9.04 12.50
CA ARG A 167 6.36 8.63 13.82
C ARG A 167 5.35 7.81 14.63
N ASP A 168 4.07 7.84 14.30
CA ASP A 168 3.10 6.99 15.01
C ASP A 168 3.31 5.50 14.68
N LEU A 169 4.01 5.21 13.56
CA LEU A 169 4.46 3.86 13.21
C LEU A 169 5.47 3.28 14.20
N ASP A 170 6.13 4.09 15.04
CA ASP A 170 7.04 3.59 16.09
C ASP A 170 6.33 2.70 17.12
N LYS A 171 4.99 2.76 17.17
CA LYS A 171 4.15 1.93 18.03
C LYS A 171 3.65 0.66 17.32
N SER A 172 4.00 0.49 16.05
CA SER A 172 3.47 -0.55 15.16
C SER A 172 4.58 -1.50 14.71
N GLY A 173 4.29 -2.81 14.71
CA GLY A 173 5.24 -3.86 14.32
C GLY A 173 6.26 -4.19 15.42
N ASP A 174 7.02 -5.27 15.19
CA ASP A 174 8.13 -5.65 16.06
C ASP A 174 9.36 -4.80 15.75
N ALA A 175 10.11 -4.40 16.78
CA ALA A 175 11.37 -3.69 16.61
C ALA A 175 12.40 -4.62 15.94
N VAL A 176 12.57 -4.49 14.62
CA VAL A 176 13.63 -5.14 13.85
C VAL A 176 14.76 -4.15 13.61
N ASP A 177 15.95 -4.47 14.14
CA ASP A 177 17.17 -3.65 14.03
C ASP A 177 17.72 -3.71 12.60
N TYR A 178 17.43 -2.67 11.80
CA TYR A 178 18.08 -2.44 10.51
C TYR A 178 19.19 -1.41 10.68
N ARG A 179 20.42 -1.78 10.31
CA ARG A 179 21.58 -0.90 10.40
C ARG A 179 22.03 -0.48 9.01
N VAL A 180 22.37 0.81 8.88
CA VAL A 180 23.05 1.30 7.67
C VAL A 180 24.43 0.66 7.61
N VAL A 181 24.63 -0.23 6.64
CA VAL A 181 25.93 -0.92 6.43
C VAL A 181 26.90 -0.03 5.68
N SER A 182 26.40 0.78 4.74
CA SER A 182 27.19 1.76 3.99
C SER A 182 26.28 2.86 3.44
N TYR A 183 26.79 4.09 3.38
CA TYR A 183 26.15 5.22 2.71
C TYR A 183 27.17 5.86 1.77
N VAL A 184 26.79 6.04 0.51
CA VAL A 184 27.57 6.79 -0.48
C VAL A 184 26.62 7.79 -1.11
N GLU A 185 26.95 9.06 -0.98
CA GLU A 185 26.26 10.15 -1.67
C GLU A 185 27.07 10.51 -2.91
N ASP A 186 26.51 10.26 -4.11
CA ASP A 186 27.09 10.70 -5.38
C ASP A 186 26.40 11.99 -5.81
N VAL A 187 27.05 13.14 -5.60
CA VAL A 187 26.56 14.45 -6.02
C VAL A 187 27.35 14.84 -7.27
N ARG A 188 26.69 14.87 -8.44
CA ARG A 188 27.26 15.34 -9.71
C ARG A 188 26.52 16.55 -10.24
#